data_AF-A0A0F8WNR7-F1
#
_entry.id   AF-A0A0F8WNR7-F1
#
_cell.length_a   1.000
_cell.length_b   1.000
_cell.length_c   1.000
_cell.angle_alpha   90.00
_cell.angle_beta   90.00
_cell.angle_gamma   90.00
#
_symmetry.space_group_name_H-M   'P 1'
#
loop_
_entity.id
_entity.type
_entity.pdbx_description
1 polymer ?
#
loop_
_entity_poly.entity_id
_entity_poly.type
_entity_poly.pdbx_seq_one_letter_code
_entity_poly.pdbx_strand_id
1 'polypeptide(L)'
;MTTQIKPNKKEVTRERNQKLILNAAEQLFSQLGYEGASMSMIATAAQVPKANILYYFKSKDGLYEAVIDRIIAHWNLGLDNVTADDDPATVLYNYIKSKVILAINEPLQSRLFASEILRGAPYLQNYFRTNTRP
;
A
#
# COMPACT_ATOMS: atom_id res chain seq x y z
N MET A 1 -6.40 -33.00 -13.69
CA MET A 1 -5.54 -33.29 -12.52
C MET A 1 -4.82 -32.01 -12.15
N THR A 2 -5.32 -31.28 -11.16
CA THR A 2 -4.77 -29.97 -10.76
C THR A 2 -3.92 -30.20 -9.51
N THR A 3 -2.60 -30.27 -9.69
CA THR A 3 -1.64 -30.46 -8.60
C THR A 3 -1.61 -29.20 -7.75
N GLN A 4 -2.25 -29.24 -6.59
CA GLN A 4 -2.15 -28.23 -5.55
C GLN A 4 -0.74 -28.26 -4.94
N ILE A 5 0.13 -27.34 -5.36
CA ILE A 5 1.46 -27.14 -4.77
C ILE A 5 1.26 -26.49 -3.39
N LYS A 6 1.53 -27.23 -2.31
CA LYS A 6 1.50 -26.67 -0.95
C LYS A 6 2.60 -25.60 -0.81
N PRO A 7 2.29 -24.40 -0.28
CA PRO A 7 3.26 -23.31 -0.19
C PRO A 7 4.43 -23.69 0.72
N ASN A 8 5.65 -23.34 0.30
CA ASN A 8 6.87 -23.63 1.05
C ASN A 8 6.87 -22.84 2.37
N LYS A 9 7.23 -23.47 3.50
CA LYS A 9 7.29 -22.84 4.84
C LYS A 9 8.13 -21.55 4.85
N LYS A 10 9.17 -21.47 4.01
CA LYS A 10 9.99 -20.26 3.83
C LYS A 10 9.22 -19.10 3.17
N GLU A 11 8.38 -19.38 2.18
CA GLU A 11 7.56 -18.37 1.49
C GLU A 11 6.49 -17.82 2.41
N VAL A 12 5.79 -18.70 3.14
CA VAL A 12 4.79 -18.30 4.16
C VAL A 12 5.40 -17.37 5.22
N THR A 13 6.63 -17.67 5.66
CA THR A 13 7.33 -16.84 6.65
C THR A 13 7.74 -15.48 6.06
N ARG A 14 8.15 -15.46 4.79
CA ARG A 14 8.49 -14.23 4.07
C ARG A 14 7.28 -13.32 3.92
N GLU A 15 6.16 -13.84 3.42
CA GLU A 15 4.91 -13.09 3.21
C GLU A 15 4.39 -12.52 4.53
N ARG A 16 4.39 -13.34 5.60
CA ARG A 16 4.03 -12.89 6.95
C ARG A 16 4.88 -11.71 7.40
N ASN A 17 6.20 -11.80 7.25
CA ASN A 17 7.11 -10.74 7.67
C ASN A 17 6.93 -9.47 6.85
N GLN A 18 6.75 -9.57 5.54
CA GLN A 18 6.45 -8.41 4.69
C GLN A 18 5.16 -7.72 5.13
N LYS A 19 4.10 -8.49 5.42
CA LYS A 19 2.83 -7.95 5.92
C LYS A 19 2.99 -7.22 7.26
N LEU A 20 3.73 -7.81 8.21
CA LEU A 20 4.02 -7.17 9.50
C LEU A 20 4.76 -5.85 9.33
N ILE A 21 5.77 -5.83 8.45
CA ILE A 21 6.56 -4.63 8.17
C ILE A 21 5.69 -3.54 7.54
N LEU A 22 4.89 -3.87 6.52
CA LEU A 22 4.02 -2.90 5.85
C LEU A 22 2.96 -2.33 6.82
N ASN A 23 2.39 -3.16 7.70
CA ASN A 23 1.43 -2.69 8.70
C ASN A 23 2.07 -1.69 9.68
N ALA A 24 3.26 -2.01 10.20
CA ALA A 24 3.98 -1.11 11.09
C ALA A 24 4.43 0.18 10.38
N ALA A 25 4.86 0.07 9.13
CA ALA A 25 5.28 1.21 8.31
C ALA A 25 4.11 2.15 8.04
N GLU A 26 2.94 1.64 7.64
CA GLU A 26 1.73 2.45 7.43
C GLU A 26 1.34 3.24 8.68
N GLN A 27 1.34 2.58 9.85
CA GLN A 27 1.05 3.24 11.12
C GLN A 27 2.06 4.33 11.46
N LEU A 28 3.36 4.05 11.35
CA LEU A 28 4.39 5.01 11.72
C LEU A 28 4.49 6.17 10.73
N PHE A 29 4.39 5.91 9.42
CA PHE A 29 4.38 6.98 8.41
C PHE A 29 3.14 7.87 8.52
N SER A 30 1.97 7.32 8.84
CA SER A 30 0.76 8.11 9.04
C SER A 30 0.78 8.93 10.34
N GLN A 31 1.50 8.49 11.36
CA GLN A 31 1.59 9.21 12.65
C GLN A 31 2.71 10.25 12.66
N LEU A 32 3.87 9.92 12.11
CA LEU A 32 5.11 10.70 12.23
C LEU A 32 5.53 11.38 10.92
N GLY A 33 4.83 11.09 9.83
CA GLY A 33 5.25 11.46 8.49
C GLY A 33 6.42 10.63 7.99
N TYR A 34 6.79 10.84 6.72
CA TYR A 34 7.97 10.21 6.12
C TYR A 34 9.22 10.54 6.93
N GLU A 35 9.52 11.81 7.22
CA GLU A 35 10.76 12.20 7.91
C GLU A 35 10.87 11.65 9.34
N GLY A 36 9.78 11.69 10.12
CA GLY A 36 9.79 11.29 11.53
C GLY A 36 9.86 9.77 11.78
N ALA A 37 9.49 8.95 10.81
CA ALA A 37 9.58 7.50 10.93
C ALA A 37 10.98 6.98 10.53
N SER A 38 11.57 6.10 11.34
CA SER A 38 12.84 5.43 11.01
C SER A 38 12.66 3.93 10.76
N MET A 39 13.54 3.36 9.93
CA MET A 39 13.59 1.91 9.68
C MET A 39 13.78 1.09 10.97
N SER A 40 14.46 1.66 11.97
CA SER A 40 14.63 1.01 13.27
C SER A 40 13.32 0.98 14.06
N MET A 41 12.56 2.09 14.08
CA MET A 41 11.25 2.14 14.74
C MET A 41 10.27 1.16 14.11
N ILE A 42 10.26 1.07 12.77
CA ILE A 42 9.40 0.13 12.04
C ILE A 42 9.78 -1.31 12.36
N ALA A 43 11.07 -1.64 12.42
CA ALA A 43 11.54 -2.98 12.79
C ALA A 43 11.05 -3.39 14.19
N THR A 44 11.19 -2.47 15.15
CA THR A 44 10.73 -2.68 16.53
C THR A 44 9.21 -2.89 16.58
N ALA A 45 8.44 -2.02 15.92
CA ALA A 45 6.98 -2.11 15.89
C ALA A 45 6.47 -3.39 15.19
N ALA A 46 7.13 -3.81 14.11
CA ALA A 46 6.81 -5.05 13.39
C ALA A 46 7.32 -6.32 14.10
N GLN A 47 8.12 -6.18 15.17
CA GLN A 47 8.79 -7.27 15.87
C GLN A 47 9.62 -8.16 14.93
N VAL A 48 10.34 -7.55 13.99
CA VAL A 48 11.24 -8.23 13.06
C VAL A 48 12.63 -7.62 13.10
N PRO A 49 13.70 -8.37 12.78
CA PRO A 49 15.03 -7.80 12.61
C PRO A 49 15.04 -6.71 11.54
N LYS A 50 15.73 -5.59 11.80
CA LYS A 50 15.92 -4.51 10.80
C LYS A 50 16.52 -5.02 9.49
N ALA A 51 17.38 -6.04 9.55
CA ALA A 51 17.94 -6.72 8.40
C ALA A 51 16.86 -7.28 7.45
N ASN A 52 15.72 -7.74 7.98
CA ASN A 52 14.61 -8.23 7.16
C ASN A 52 13.99 -7.08 6.35
N ILE A 53 13.84 -5.89 6.95
CA ILE A 53 13.31 -4.72 6.23
C ILE A 53 14.25 -4.34 5.09
N LEU A 54 15.55 -4.23 5.36
CA LEU A 54 16.54 -3.91 4.32
C LEU A 54 16.59 -5.00 3.24
N TYR A 55 16.43 -6.27 3.62
CA TYR A 55 16.38 -7.36 2.66
C TYR A 55 15.18 -7.24 1.70
N TYR A 56 13.98 -6.96 2.21
CA TYR A 56 12.75 -6.90 1.42
C TYR A 56 12.55 -5.60 0.66
N PHE A 57 12.85 -4.46 1.28
CA PHE A 57 12.46 -3.13 0.78
C PHE A 57 13.66 -2.25 0.39
N LYS A 58 14.89 -2.71 0.66
CA LYS A 58 16.18 -2.06 0.31
C LYS A 58 16.46 -0.74 1.02
N SER A 59 15.51 0.19 1.03
CA SER A 59 15.64 1.53 1.61
C SER A 59 14.35 1.95 2.33
N LYS A 60 14.40 3.10 3.02
CA LYS A 60 13.20 3.73 3.57
C LYS A 60 12.25 4.19 2.47
N ASP A 61 12.80 4.66 1.34
CA ASP A 61 12.02 5.03 0.15
C ASP A 61 11.29 3.83 -0.44
N GLY A 62 11.99 2.72 -0.67
CA GLY A 62 11.36 1.51 -1.21
C GLY A 62 10.29 0.92 -0.28
N LEU A 63 10.43 1.09 1.04
CA LEU A 63 9.37 0.73 1.98
C LEU A 63 8.19 1.71 1.91
N TYR A 64 8.46 3.01 1.79
CA TYR A 64 7.42 4.02 1.66
C TYR A 64 6.61 3.84 0.38
N GLU A 65 7.29 3.62 -0.75
CA GLU A 65 6.70 3.25 -2.05
C GLU A 65 5.78 2.04 -1.91
N ALA A 66 6.26 0.95 -1.29
CA ALA A 66 5.46 -0.25 -1.10
C ALA A 66 4.21 -0.01 -0.23
N VAL A 67 4.24 0.93 0.72
CA VAL A 67 3.06 1.32 1.50
C VAL A 67 2.09 2.14 0.64
N ILE A 68 2.58 3.09 -0.15
CA ILE A 68 1.75 3.88 -1.07
C ILE A 68 1.09 2.98 -2.13
N ASP A 69 1.84 2.06 -2.73
CA ASP A 69 1.33 1.08 -3.69
C ASP A 69 0.21 0.24 -3.08
N ARG A 70 0.38 -0.20 -1.83
CA ARG A 70 -0.65 -0.96 -1.11
C ARG A 70 -1.92 -0.14 -0.90
N ILE A 71 -1.78 1.13 -0.55
CA ILE A 71 -2.91 2.06 -0.39
C ILE A 71 -3.62 2.24 -1.72
N ILE A 72 -2.89 2.50 -2.81
CA ILE A 72 -3.47 2.68 -4.15
C ILE A 72 -4.20 1.42 -4.61
N ALA A 73 -3.59 0.24 -4.44
CA ALA A 73 -4.22 -1.03 -4.79
C ALA A 73 -5.51 -1.25 -4.00
N HIS A 74 -5.51 -0.94 -2.70
CA HIS A 74 -6.71 -0.99 -1.87
C HIS A 74 -7.76 0.05 -2.31
N TRP A 75 -7.32 1.19 -2.81
CA TRP A 75 -8.17 2.29 -3.25
C TRP A 75 -8.76 2.09 -4.65
N ASN A 76 -8.11 1.33 -5.51
CA ASN A 76 -8.62 0.97 -6.83
C ASN A 76 -9.65 -0.17 -6.78
N LEU A 77 -9.89 -0.74 -5.60
CA LEU A 77 -10.96 -1.70 -5.37
C LEU A 77 -12.29 -1.15 -5.89
N GLY A 78 -12.86 -1.85 -6.86
CA GLY A 78 -14.13 -1.52 -7.50
C GLY A 78 -14.02 -1.07 -8.97
N LEU A 79 -12.82 -0.84 -9.49
CA LEU A 79 -12.61 -0.58 -10.92
C LEU A 79 -12.10 -1.80 -11.70
N ASP A 80 -11.58 -2.82 -11.02
CA ASP A 80 -10.91 -3.96 -11.67
C ASP A 80 -11.81 -4.78 -12.61
N ASN A 81 -13.14 -4.68 -12.45
CA ASN A 81 -14.13 -5.41 -13.26
C ASN A 81 -15.02 -4.48 -14.09
N VAL A 82 -14.65 -3.20 -14.24
CA VAL A 82 -15.41 -2.25 -15.06
C VAL A 82 -15.09 -2.48 -16.53
N THR A 83 -16.14 -2.52 -17.35
CA THR A 83 -16.10 -2.73 -18.79
C THR A 83 -16.69 -1.53 -19.52
N ALA A 84 -16.49 -1.47 -20.84
CA ALA A 84 -17.05 -0.40 -21.67
C ALA A 84 -18.58 -0.46 -21.79
N ASP A 85 -19.18 -1.60 -21.44
CA ASP A 85 -20.63 -1.83 -21.51
C ASP A 85 -21.37 -1.41 -20.23
N ASP A 86 -20.63 -1.09 -19.16
CA ASP A 86 -21.22 -0.66 -17.88
C ASP A 86 -21.78 0.76 -17.96
N ASP A 87 -22.87 1.03 -17.24
CA ASP A 87 -23.43 2.37 -17.10
C ASP A 87 -22.44 3.32 -16.39
N PRO A 88 -21.95 4.39 -17.05
CA PRO A 88 -20.96 5.29 -16.47
C PRO A 88 -21.44 5.96 -15.17
N ALA A 89 -22.73 6.25 -15.05
CA ALA A 89 -23.27 6.88 -13.85
C ALA A 89 -23.17 5.93 -12.63
N THR A 90 -23.52 4.66 -12.83
CA THR A 90 -23.39 3.60 -11.82
C THR A 90 -21.92 3.36 -11.43
N VAL A 91 -21.02 3.30 -12.41
CA VAL A 91 -19.58 3.13 -12.16
C VAL A 91 -19.03 4.29 -11.31
N LEU A 92 -19.31 5.53 -11.70
CA LEU A 92 -18.86 6.72 -10.97
C LEU A 92 -19.45 6.77 -9.56
N TYR A 93 -20.74 6.45 -9.40
CA TYR A 93 -21.39 6.39 -8.10
C TYR A 93 -20.70 5.39 -7.17
N ASN A 94 -20.48 4.16 -7.63
CA ASN A 94 -19.84 3.11 -6.84
C ASN A 94 -18.39 3.47 -6.50
N TYR A 95 -17.66 4.05 -7.46
CA TYR A 95 -16.30 4.53 -7.22
C TYR A 95 -16.25 5.60 -6.13
N ILE A 96 -17.07 6.66 -6.26
CA ILE A 96 -17.13 7.75 -5.27
C ILE A 96 -17.57 7.20 -3.90
N LYS A 97 -18.60 6.36 -3.86
CA LYS A 97 -19.09 5.73 -2.62
C LYS A 97 -17.98 4.93 -1.93
N SER A 98 -17.26 4.08 -2.67
CA SER A 98 -16.15 3.29 -2.13
C SER A 98 -15.04 4.18 -1.60
N LYS A 99 -14.68 5.27 -2.31
CA LYS A 99 -13.69 6.24 -1.83
C LYS A 99 -14.12 6.92 -0.53
N VAL A 100 -15.38 7.33 -0.42
CA VAL A 100 -15.90 7.96 0.80
C VAL A 100 -15.87 6.98 1.97
N ILE A 101 -16.29 5.73 1.76
CA ILE A 101 -16.26 4.68 2.80
C ILE A 101 -14.82 4.41 3.26
N LEU A 102 -13.87 4.26 2.33
CA LEU A 102 -12.45 4.07 2.64
C LEU A 102 -11.89 5.28 3.40
N ALA A 103 -12.25 6.50 2.99
CA ALA A 103 -11.79 7.72 3.65
C ALA A 103 -12.21 7.78 5.13
N ILE A 104 -13.43 7.29 5.44
CA ILE A 104 -13.98 7.26 6.79
C ILE A 104 -13.39 6.11 7.62
N ASN A 105 -13.29 4.91 7.05
CA ASN A 105 -12.91 3.71 7.79
C ASN A 105 -11.39 3.52 7.93
N GLU A 106 -10.61 4.10 7.02
CA GLU A 106 -9.15 3.95 6.96
C GLU A 106 -8.45 5.32 7.07
N PRO A 107 -8.59 6.04 8.21
CA PRO A 107 -8.09 7.41 8.35
C PRO A 107 -6.57 7.52 8.24
N LEU A 108 -5.83 6.46 8.57
CA LEU A 108 -4.37 6.44 8.46
C LEU A 108 -3.91 6.43 7.00
N GLN A 109 -4.57 5.64 6.16
CA GLN A 109 -4.27 5.55 4.73
C GLN A 109 -4.61 6.86 4.03
N SER A 110 -5.79 7.42 4.34
CA SER A 110 -6.24 8.72 3.85
C SER A 110 -5.27 9.85 4.22
N ARG A 111 -4.78 9.85 5.46
CA ARG A 111 -3.79 10.81 5.91
C ARG A 111 -2.46 10.65 5.18
N LEU A 112 -2.01 9.41 4.96
CA LEU A 112 -0.73 9.16 4.30
C LEU A 112 -0.78 9.58 2.83
N PHE A 113 -1.86 9.25 2.13
CA PHE A 113 -2.10 9.68 0.76
C PHE A 113 -2.21 11.21 0.66
N ALA A 114 -2.98 11.86 1.55
CA ALA A 114 -3.06 13.31 1.59
C ALA A 114 -1.68 13.95 1.85
N SER A 115 -0.89 13.38 2.77
CA SER A 115 0.46 13.85 3.07
C SER A 115 1.39 13.74 1.86
N GLU A 116 1.25 12.68 1.07
CA GLU A 116 2.00 12.50 -0.18
C GLU A 116 1.61 13.56 -1.22
N ILE A 117 0.31 13.84 -1.39
CA ILE A 117 -0.18 14.91 -2.28
C ILE A 117 0.35 16.28 -1.84
N LEU A 118 0.30 16.58 -0.54
CA LEU A 118 0.80 17.86 0.01
C LEU A 118 2.30 18.06 -0.19
N ARG A 119 3.07 16.98 -0.33
CA ARG A 119 4.51 17.02 -0.66
C ARG A 119 4.79 17.19 -2.17
N GLY A 120 3.76 17.40 -2.99
CA GLY A 120 3.89 17.48 -4.44
C GLY A 120 3.82 16.11 -5.14
N ALA A 121 3.39 15.07 -4.42
CA ALA A 121 3.15 13.73 -4.94
C ALA A 121 4.37 13.05 -5.60
N PRO A 122 5.60 13.16 -5.06
CA PRO A 122 6.82 12.64 -5.70
C PRO A 122 6.76 11.15 -6.04
N TYR A 123 6.15 10.32 -5.19
CA TYR A 123 5.99 8.89 -5.41
C TYR A 123 4.78 8.57 -6.28
N LEU A 124 3.67 9.29 -6.13
CA LEU A 124 2.49 9.10 -6.97
C LEU A 124 2.78 9.47 -8.44
N GLN A 125 3.57 10.51 -8.69
CA GLN A 125 4.00 10.86 -10.05
C GLN A 125 4.76 9.71 -10.71
N ASN A 126 5.67 9.07 -9.97
CA ASN A 126 6.39 7.90 -10.45
C ASN A 126 5.45 6.72 -10.71
N TYR A 127 4.54 6.44 -9.77
CA TYR A 127 3.52 5.39 -9.91
C TYR A 127 2.67 5.56 -11.16
N PHE A 128 2.09 6.74 -11.39
CA PHE A 128 1.26 6.97 -12.57
C PHE A 128 2.05 6.88 -13.88
N ARG A 129 3.32 7.29 -13.87
CA ARG A 129 4.20 7.14 -15.04
C ARG A 129 4.44 5.67 -15.40
N THR A 130 4.53 4.78 -14.41
CA THR A 130 4.81 3.35 -14.61
C THR A 130 3.56 2.49 -14.79
N ASN A 131 2.44 2.87 -14.18
CA ASN A 131 1.27 1.99 -14.03
C ASN A 131 0.00 2.46 -14.77
N THR A 132 -0.03 3.69 -15.29
CA THR A 132 -1.25 4.25 -15.94
C THR A 132 -1.04 4.80 -17.35
N ARG A 133 0.08 4.47 -18.02
CA ARG A 133 0.19 4.69 -19.46
C ARG A 133 -0.51 3.54 -20.21
N PRO A 134 -1.21 3.83 -21.32
CA PRO A 134 -1.83 2.81 -22.16
C PRO A 134 -0.79 1.84 -22.74
#